data_AF-A0A660LB31-F1
#
_entry.id   AF-A0A660LB31-F1
#
_cell.length_a   1.000
_cell.length_b   1.000
_cell.length_c   1.000
_cell.angle_alpha   90.00
_cell.angle_beta   90.00
_cell.angle_gamma   90.00
#
_symmetry.space_group_name_H-M   'P 1'
#
loop_
_entity.id
_entity.type
_entity.pdbx_description
1 polymer ?
#
loop_
_entity_poly.entity_id
_entity_poly.type
_entity_poly.pdbx_seq_one_letter_code
_entity_poly.pdbx_strand_id
1 'polypeptide(L)'
;MTEGHELWLVSRSAGVVALLLVATSVLIGLTLAAGLGGPPQRRRALVAIHEQTALASLIAIAVHGLALLGDGFLEPGVAGIAIPFVIDFKPVYVGLGIIAGYLAAALGLSFYARRRIGGKRWRKLHRATPVVYVLGLIHTLGAGTDAGSSWLRAFMLATAVPAAALLLARLAKRPRPKGATA
;
A
#
# COMPACT_ATOMS: atom_id res chain seq x y z
N MET A 1 26.36 21.92 -3.11
CA MET A 1 24.95 22.11 -3.53
C MET A 1 24.29 20.78 -3.94
N THR A 2 24.67 19.61 -3.39
CA THR A 2 24.34 18.31 -4.00
C THR A 2 23.51 17.36 -3.13
N GLU A 3 23.70 17.34 -1.80
CA GLU A 3 23.09 16.28 -0.95
C GLU A 3 21.55 16.34 -0.88
N GLY A 4 20.96 17.52 -0.71
CA GLY A 4 19.49 17.64 -0.61
C GLY A 4 18.76 17.27 -1.90
N HIS A 5 19.36 17.54 -3.06
CA HIS A 5 18.75 17.20 -4.36
C HIS A 5 18.77 15.69 -4.62
N GLU A 6 19.86 15.02 -4.24
CA GLU A 6 19.99 13.56 -4.36
C GLU A 6 18.99 12.85 -3.45
N LEU A 7 18.84 13.28 -2.19
CA LEU A 7 17.87 12.71 -1.25
C LEU A 7 16.43 12.93 -1.69
N TRP A 8 16.13 14.08 -2.29
CA TRP A 8 14.83 14.32 -2.92
C TRP A 8 14.55 13.35 -4.07
N LEU A 9 15.52 13.11 -4.97
CA LEU A 9 15.39 12.14 -6.06
C LEU A 9 15.18 10.71 -5.54
N VAL A 10 15.91 10.33 -4.48
CA VAL A 10 15.76 9.04 -3.81
C VAL A 10 14.36 8.91 -3.22
N SER A 11 13.90 9.92 -2.47
CA SER A 11 12.57 9.89 -1.85
C SER A 11 11.46 9.81 -2.91
N ARG A 12 11.54 10.64 -3.95
CA ARG A 12 10.59 10.64 -5.08
C ARG A 12 10.52 9.28 -5.77
N SER A 13 11.68 8.70 -6.12
CA SER A 13 11.75 7.39 -6.78
C SER A 13 11.23 6.28 -5.88
N ALA A 14 11.62 6.28 -4.60
CA ALA A 14 11.15 5.31 -3.62
C ALA A 14 9.63 5.38 -3.40
N GLY A 15 9.04 6.58 -3.42
CA GLY A 15 7.59 6.78 -3.31
C GLY A 15 6.82 6.16 -4.49
N VAL A 16 7.30 6.36 -5.72
CA VAL A 16 6.71 5.74 -6.92
C VAL A 16 6.87 4.22 -6.90
N VAL A 17 8.06 3.72 -6.54
CA VAL A 17 8.32 2.29 -6.40
C VAL A 17 7.46 1.66 -5.31
N ALA A 18 7.28 2.32 -4.17
CA ALA A 18 6.40 1.89 -3.10
C ALA A 18 4.95 1.74 -3.61
N LEU A 19 4.42 2.74 -4.32
CA LEU A 19 3.07 2.69 -4.88
C LEU A 19 2.90 1.53 -5.86
N LEU A 20 3.87 1.30 -6.74
CA LEU A 20 3.89 0.16 -7.67
C LEU A 20 3.88 -1.19 -6.96
N LEU A 21 4.72 -1.35 -5.94
CA LEU A 21 4.82 -2.60 -5.18
C LEU A 21 3.55 -2.85 -4.35
N VAL A 22 2.99 -1.82 -3.71
CA VAL A 22 1.70 -1.89 -3.00
C VAL A 22 0.58 -2.30 -3.96
N ALA A 23 0.47 -1.63 -5.12
CA ALA A 23 -0.54 -1.94 -6.12
C ALA A 23 -0.45 -3.39 -6.59
N THR A 24 0.77 -3.84 -6.89
CA THR A 24 1.04 -5.22 -7.31
C THR A 24 0.64 -6.23 -6.24
N SER A 25 1.07 -6.00 -4.99
CA SER A 25 0.74 -6.86 -3.86
C SER A 25 -0.78 -6.94 -3.62
N VAL A 26 -1.49 -5.80 -3.68
CA VAL A 26 -2.95 -5.73 -3.51
C VAL A 26 -3.67 -6.45 -4.65
N LEU A 27 -3.28 -6.24 -5.91
CA LEU A 27 -3.90 -6.91 -7.06
C LEU A 27 -3.75 -8.43 -6.96
N ILE A 28 -2.57 -8.93 -6.59
CA ILE A 28 -2.35 -10.36 -6.39
C ILE A 28 -3.21 -10.87 -5.22
N GLY A 29 -3.23 -10.16 -4.09
CA GLY A 29 -4.02 -10.52 -2.91
C GLY A 29 -5.52 -10.58 -3.21
N LEU A 30 -6.04 -9.62 -3.99
CA LEU A 30 -7.43 -9.60 -4.43
C LEU A 30 -7.73 -10.72 -5.44
N THR A 31 -6.83 -11.00 -6.38
CA THR A 31 -6.95 -12.12 -7.33
C THR A 31 -7.03 -13.46 -6.61
N LEU A 32 -6.14 -13.68 -5.63
CA LEU A 32 -6.15 -14.87 -4.79
C LEU A 32 -7.44 -14.97 -3.95
N ALA A 33 -7.91 -13.84 -3.39
CA ALA A 33 -9.14 -13.79 -2.62
C ALA A 33 -10.41 -14.00 -3.47
N ALA A 34 -10.37 -13.66 -4.76
CA ALA A 34 -11.46 -13.86 -5.70
C ALA A 34 -11.59 -15.32 -6.18
N GLY A 35 -10.58 -16.17 -5.89
CA GLY A 35 -10.50 -17.55 -6.37
C GLY A 35 -9.87 -17.67 -7.76
N LEU A 36 -9.25 -16.60 -8.28
CA LEU A 36 -8.71 -16.52 -9.64
C LEU A 36 -7.22 -16.89 -9.72
N GLY A 37 -6.69 -17.59 -8.69
CA GLY A 37 -5.28 -17.97 -8.60
C GLY A 37 -4.85 -19.12 -9.52
N GLY A 38 -5.81 -19.79 -10.17
CA GLY A 38 -5.55 -20.93 -11.07
C GLY A 38 -5.02 -22.17 -10.33
N PRO A 39 -4.20 -23.01 -11.00
CA PRO A 39 -3.73 -24.28 -10.46
C PRO A 39 -2.81 -24.09 -9.24
N PRO A 40 -2.62 -25.13 -8.39
CA PRO A 40 -1.88 -25.03 -7.13
C PRO A 40 -0.48 -24.44 -7.24
N GLN A 41 0.26 -24.77 -8.31
CA GLN A 41 1.62 -24.28 -8.57
C GLN A 41 1.62 -22.77 -8.80
N ARG A 42 0.73 -22.27 -9.66
CA ARG A 42 0.55 -20.83 -9.91
C ARG A 42 0.14 -20.10 -8.64
N ARG A 43 -0.78 -20.68 -7.86
CA ARG A 43 -1.23 -20.10 -6.59
C ARG A 43 -0.08 -19.95 -5.59
N ARG A 44 0.82 -20.94 -5.49
CA ARG A 44 2.01 -20.85 -4.63
C ARG A 44 2.95 -19.73 -5.07
N ALA A 45 3.21 -19.62 -6.38
CA ALA A 45 4.01 -18.54 -6.94
C ALA A 45 3.41 -17.16 -6.66
N LEU A 46 2.09 -16.99 -6.87
CA LEU A 46 1.40 -15.74 -6.57
C LEU A 46 1.48 -15.37 -5.09
N VAL A 47 1.37 -16.33 -4.18
CA VAL A 47 1.55 -16.07 -2.74
C VAL A 47 2.97 -15.61 -2.43
N ALA A 48 3.99 -16.24 -3.03
CA ALA A 48 5.38 -15.83 -2.84
C ALA A 48 5.64 -14.41 -3.38
N ILE A 49 5.16 -14.09 -4.58
CA ILE A 49 5.29 -12.74 -5.18
C ILE A 49 4.53 -11.71 -4.34
N HIS A 50 3.33 -12.04 -3.85
CA HIS A 50 2.56 -11.17 -2.95
C HIS A 50 3.35 -10.82 -1.68
N GLU A 51 3.99 -11.81 -1.06
CA GLU A 51 4.83 -11.61 0.13
C GLU A 51 6.06 -10.76 -0.19
N GLN A 52 6.80 -11.09 -1.26
CA GLN A 52 8.00 -10.35 -1.68
C GLN A 52 7.68 -8.89 -2.02
N THR A 53 6.61 -8.64 -2.78
CA THR A 53 6.18 -7.29 -3.12
C THR A 53 5.68 -6.51 -1.91
N ALA A 54 5.01 -7.17 -0.95
CA ALA A 54 4.63 -6.54 0.30
C ALA A 54 5.86 -6.12 1.12
N LEU A 55 6.85 -7.01 1.30
CA LEU A 55 8.08 -6.68 2.03
C LEU A 55 8.89 -5.57 1.33
N ALA A 56 9.07 -5.69 0.01
CA ALA A 56 9.76 -4.67 -0.77
C ALA A 56 9.03 -3.32 -0.69
N SER A 57 7.70 -3.30 -0.65
CA SER A 57 6.94 -2.07 -0.45
C SER A 57 7.20 -1.42 0.91
N LEU A 58 7.33 -2.21 1.99
CA LEU A 58 7.66 -1.67 3.32
C LEU A 58 9.05 -1.04 3.34
N ILE A 59 10.02 -1.67 2.67
CA ILE A 59 11.37 -1.13 2.51
C ILE A 59 11.32 0.17 1.71
N ALA A 60 10.61 0.19 0.57
CA ALA A 60 10.48 1.38 -0.26
C ALA A 60 9.77 2.54 0.46
N ILE A 61 8.74 2.26 1.27
CA ILE A 61 8.07 3.25 2.13
C ILE A 61 9.06 3.81 3.16
N ALA A 62 9.85 2.95 3.81
CA ALA A 62 10.85 3.39 4.78
C ALA A 62 11.92 4.26 4.13
N VAL A 63 12.45 3.87 2.96
CA VAL A 63 13.41 4.67 2.19
C VAL A 63 12.80 6.00 1.77
N HIS A 64 11.56 6.01 1.28
CA HIS A 64 10.83 7.22 0.91
C HIS A 64 10.74 8.20 2.09
N GLY A 65 10.28 7.74 3.25
CA GLY A 65 10.11 8.58 4.44
C GLY A 65 11.44 9.04 5.06
N LEU A 66 12.44 8.16 5.16
CA LEU A 66 13.73 8.49 5.75
C LEU A 66 14.54 9.46 4.88
N ALA A 67 14.46 9.32 3.55
CA ALA A 67 15.15 10.24 2.63
C ALA A 67 14.62 11.68 2.74
N LEU A 68 13.37 11.89 3.16
CA LEU A 68 12.82 13.23 3.39
C LEU A 68 13.49 13.95 4.56
N LEU A 69 14.19 13.27 5.48
CA LEU A 69 14.87 13.93 6.59
C LEU A 69 16.00 14.87 6.16
N GLY A 70 16.59 14.62 4.99
CA GLY A 70 17.60 15.51 4.40
C GLY A 70 17.05 16.46 3.34
N ASP A 71 15.71 16.60 3.25
CA ASP A 71 15.09 17.54 2.33
C ASP A 71 15.12 18.96 2.93
N GLY A 72 15.93 19.83 2.35
CA GLY A 72 16.10 21.22 2.78
C GLY A 72 14.98 22.17 2.37
N PHE A 73 13.96 21.71 1.63
CA PHE A 73 12.77 22.49 1.33
C PHE A 73 11.63 22.19 2.31
N LEU A 74 11.43 20.91 2.64
CA LEU A 74 10.39 20.46 3.56
C LEU A 74 10.80 20.59 5.02
N GLU A 75 12.09 20.44 5.33
CA GLU A 75 12.66 20.42 6.70
C GLU A 75 11.76 19.69 7.72
N PRO A 76 11.30 18.45 7.42
CA PRO A 76 10.19 17.85 8.15
C PRO A 76 10.54 17.47 9.60
N GLY A 77 11.84 17.28 9.88
CA GLY A 77 12.31 16.64 11.10
C GLY A 77 11.72 15.24 11.31
N VAL A 78 12.03 14.61 12.45
CA VAL A 78 11.50 13.28 12.78
C VAL A 78 9.99 13.32 12.99
N ALA A 79 9.47 14.40 13.59
CA ALA A 79 8.04 14.55 13.85
C ALA A 79 7.23 14.64 12.55
N GLY A 80 7.69 15.40 11.55
CA GLY A 80 6.97 15.60 10.30
C GLY A 80 6.85 14.35 9.44
N ILE A 81 7.74 13.36 9.61
CA ILE A 81 7.65 12.06 8.90
C ILE A 81 6.97 10.95 9.72
N ALA A 82 6.79 11.14 11.03
CA ALA A 82 6.26 10.10 11.92
C ALA A 82 4.87 10.42 12.47
N ILE A 83 4.54 11.70 12.69
CA ILE A 83 3.27 12.08 13.32
C ILE A 83 2.35 12.64 12.24
N PRO A 84 1.17 12.02 11.98
CA PRO A 84 0.23 12.53 11.01
C PRO A 84 -0.17 13.99 11.30
N PHE A 85 -0.28 14.79 10.23
CA PHE A 85 -0.80 16.16 10.26
C PHE A 85 0.05 17.22 10.97
N VAL A 86 1.28 16.89 11.39
CA VAL A 86 2.17 17.84 12.08
C VAL A 86 2.93 18.77 11.12
N ILE A 87 3.24 18.31 9.91
CA ILE A 87 3.97 19.13 8.93
C ILE A 87 3.06 20.18 8.27
N ASP A 88 3.58 21.39 8.04
CA ASP A 88 2.82 22.48 7.39
C ASP A 88 2.59 22.24 5.89
N PHE A 89 3.47 21.47 5.24
CA PHE A 89 3.34 21.15 3.83
C PHE A 89 2.22 20.12 3.60
N LYS A 90 1.10 20.58 3.06
CA LYS A 90 -0.02 19.72 2.63
C LYS A 90 -0.41 18.69 3.71
N PRO A 91 -0.72 19.13 4.95
CA PRO A 91 -0.79 18.30 6.16
C PRO A 91 -1.70 17.10 6.02
N VAL A 92 -2.86 17.28 5.38
CA VAL A 92 -3.84 16.21 5.15
C VAL A 92 -3.22 15.08 4.32
N TYR A 93 -2.64 15.40 3.17
CA TYR A 93 -2.10 14.39 2.27
C TYR A 93 -0.86 13.70 2.83
N VAL A 94 0.03 14.44 3.50
CA VAL A 94 1.19 13.84 4.17
C VAL A 94 0.75 12.95 5.34
N GLY A 95 -0.18 13.42 6.18
CA GLY A 95 -0.73 12.63 7.27
C GLY A 95 -1.39 11.34 6.81
N LEU A 96 -2.13 11.35 5.70
CA LEU A 96 -2.67 10.13 5.09
C LEU A 96 -1.58 9.17 4.61
N GLY A 97 -0.45 9.68 4.11
CA GLY A 97 0.72 8.88 3.74
C GLY A 97 1.35 8.18 4.95
N ILE A 98 1.51 8.90 6.06
CA ILE A 98 2.02 8.34 7.33
C ILE A 98 1.08 7.24 7.84
N ILE A 99 -0.24 7.50 7.86
CA ILE A 99 -1.25 6.51 8.24
C ILE A 99 -1.19 5.28 7.31
N ALA A 100 -1.03 5.47 6.00
CA ALA A 100 -0.87 4.38 5.05
C ALA A 100 0.38 3.54 5.35
N GLY A 101 1.51 4.18 5.64
CA GLY A 101 2.75 3.52 6.02
C GLY A 101 2.61 2.67 7.29
N TYR A 102 1.95 3.22 8.32
CA TYR A 102 1.66 2.47 9.56
C TYR A 102 0.70 1.30 9.33
N LEU A 103 -0.36 1.50 8.54
CA LEU A 103 -1.27 0.42 8.18
C LEU A 103 -0.56 -0.66 7.34
N ALA A 104 0.31 -0.27 6.41
CA ALA A 104 1.13 -1.20 5.63
C ALA A 104 1.99 -2.06 6.54
N ALA A 105 2.75 -1.43 7.45
CA ALA A 105 3.60 -2.13 8.41
C ALA A 105 2.79 -3.04 9.33
N ALA A 106 1.72 -2.53 9.94
CA ALA A 106 0.88 -3.30 10.84
C ALA A 106 0.24 -4.51 10.14
N LEU A 107 -0.38 -4.32 8.98
CA LEU A 107 -1.07 -5.38 8.25
C LEU A 107 -0.10 -6.36 7.57
N GLY A 108 1.00 -5.88 7.01
CA GLY A 108 2.03 -6.69 6.37
C GLY A 108 2.78 -7.56 7.38
N LEU A 109 3.35 -6.95 8.42
CA LEU A 109 4.13 -7.67 9.43
C LEU A 109 3.27 -8.57 10.32
N SER A 110 1.96 -8.30 10.43
CA SER A 110 1.02 -9.19 11.14
C SER A 110 1.01 -10.63 10.61
N PHE A 111 1.44 -10.86 9.35
CA PHE A 111 1.59 -12.20 8.80
C PHE A 111 2.55 -13.06 9.63
N TYR A 112 3.66 -12.51 10.11
CA TYR A 112 4.62 -13.23 10.94
C TYR A 112 4.09 -13.51 12.34
N ALA A 113 3.18 -12.66 12.84
CA ALA A 113 2.47 -12.85 14.11
C ALA A 113 1.18 -13.69 13.98
N ARG A 114 0.80 -14.15 12.77
CA ARG A 114 -0.52 -14.76 12.50
C ARG A 114 -0.83 -16.00 13.36
N ARG A 115 0.20 -16.75 13.77
CA ARG A 115 0.05 -17.93 14.66
C ARG A 115 -0.40 -17.52 16.07
N ARG A 116 0.04 -16.36 16.57
CA ARG A 116 -0.35 -15.81 17.87
C ARG A 116 -1.71 -15.10 17.81
N ILE A 117 -1.97 -14.34 16.73
CA ILE A 117 -3.24 -13.61 16.52
C ILE A 117 -4.42 -14.57 16.25
N GLY A 118 -4.12 -15.75 15.67
CA GLY A 118 -5.09 -16.72 15.20
C GLY A 118 -5.52 -16.41 13.76
N GLY A 119 -5.50 -17.44 12.90
CA GLY A 119 -5.67 -17.27 11.45
C GLY A 119 -7.00 -16.64 11.03
N LYS A 120 -8.09 -16.84 11.78
CA LYS A 120 -9.39 -16.20 11.51
C LYS A 120 -9.34 -14.68 11.73
N ARG A 121 -8.78 -14.24 12.86
CA ARG A 121 -8.64 -12.82 13.21
C ARG A 121 -7.66 -12.12 12.28
N TRP A 122 -6.50 -12.73 12.02
CA TRP A 122 -5.53 -12.23 11.04
C TRP A 122 -6.17 -12.03 9.66
N ARG A 123 -6.91 -13.02 9.14
CA ARG A 123 -7.61 -12.86 7.85
C ARG A 123 -8.67 -11.76 7.87
N LYS A 124 -9.30 -11.46 9.02
CA LYS A 124 -10.26 -10.35 9.15
C LYS A 124 -9.53 -9.01 9.07
N LEU A 125 -8.42 -8.86 9.81
CA LEU A 125 -7.58 -7.66 9.79
C LEU A 125 -6.98 -7.42 8.40
N HIS A 126 -6.36 -8.44 7.81
CA HIS A 126 -5.70 -8.36 6.51
C HIS A 126 -6.66 -8.06 5.34
N ARG A 127 -7.99 -8.12 5.54
CA ARG A 127 -8.95 -7.63 4.53
C ARG A 127 -8.94 -6.11 4.38
N ALA A 128 -8.40 -5.38 5.34
CA ALA A 128 -8.30 -3.93 5.30
C ALA A 128 -7.14 -3.43 4.42
N THR A 129 -6.25 -4.30 3.93
CA THR A 129 -5.08 -3.92 3.12
C THR A 129 -5.39 -3.04 1.89
N PRO A 130 -6.54 -3.17 1.18
CA PRO A 130 -6.89 -2.24 0.11
C PRO A 130 -6.97 -0.76 0.55
N VAL A 131 -7.24 -0.50 1.84
CA VAL A 131 -7.22 0.86 2.41
C VAL A 131 -5.83 1.47 2.32
N VAL A 132 -4.76 0.70 2.55
CA VAL A 132 -3.36 1.16 2.41
C VAL A 132 -3.13 1.72 1.00
N TYR A 133 -3.61 1.00 -0.01
CA TYR A 133 -3.45 1.41 -1.40
C TYR A 133 -4.27 2.67 -1.72
N VAL A 134 -5.52 2.76 -1.27
CA VAL A 134 -6.35 3.96 -1.44
C VAL A 134 -5.73 5.18 -0.79
N LEU A 135 -5.23 5.05 0.44
CA LEU A 135 -4.53 6.14 1.12
C LEU A 135 -3.24 6.53 0.41
N GLY A 136 -2.48 5.55 -0.11
CA GLY A 136 -1.30 5.79 -0.94
C GLY A 136 -1.63 6.59 -2.21
N LEU A 137 -2.72 6.23 -2.92
CA LEU A 137 -3.19 6.98 -4.09
C LEU A 137 -3.54 8.44 -3.74
N ILE A 138 -4.29 8.65 -2.66
CA ILE A 138 -4.67 9.99 -2.21
C ILE A 138 -3.43 10.80 -1.81
N HIS A 139 -2.50 10.19 -1.08
CA HIS A 139 -1.23 10.79 -0.71
C HIS A 139 -0.42 11.20 -1.95
N THR A 140 -0.25 10.30 -2.92
CA THR A 140 0.49 10.56 -4.16
C THR A 140 -0.17 11.68 -4.97
N LEU A 141 -1.49 11.69 -5.11
CA LEU A 141 -2.21 12.73 -5.86
C LEU A 141 -2.16 14.11 -5.20
N GLY A 142 -2.18 14.16 -3.87
CA GLY A 142 -2.20 15.42 -3.15
C GLY A 142 -0.81 15.99 -2.90
N ALA A 143 0.14 15.16 -2.46
CA ALA A 143 1.47 15.59 -2.02
C ALA A 143 2.58 15.34 -3.07
N GLY A 144 2.42 14.37 -3.97
CA GLY A 144 3.46 13.98 -4.91
C GLY A 144 3.80 15.05 -5.94
N THR A 145 5.10 15.23 -6.20
CA THR A 145 5.61 16.19 -7.20
C THR A 145 5.18 15.82 -8.63
N ASP A 146 4.99 14.53 -8.91
CA ASP A 146 4.55 13.99 -10.21
C ASP A 146 3.04 13.86 -10.35
N ALA A 147 2.23 14.33 -9.39
CA ALA A 147 0.78 14.13 -9.38
C ALA A 147 0.06 14.66 -10.63
N GLY A 148 0.62 15.67 -11.29
CA GLY A 148 0.11 16.23 -12.54
C GLY A 148 0.50 15.45 -13.81
N SER A 149 1.48 14.55 -13.72
CA SER A 149 2.01 13.85 -14.87
C SER A 149 1.05 12.80 -15.43
N SER A 150 0.94 12.73 -16.76
CA SER A 150 0.06 11.78 -17.44
C SER A 150 0.47 10.33 -17.20
N TRP A 151 1.77 10.04 -17.16
CA TRP A 151 2.29 8.70 -16.93
C TRP A 151 1.89 8.15 -15.55
N LEU A 152 2.02 8.95 -14.48
CA LEU A 152 1.71 8.51 -13.13
C LEU A 152 0.20 8.31 -12.97
N ARG A 153 -0.60 9.22 -13.55
CA ARG A 153 -2.06 9.09 -13.58
C ARG A 153 -2.52 7.85 -14.35
N ALA A 154 -1.94 7.59 -15.52
CA ALA A 154 -2.23 6.39 -16.30
C ALA A 154 -1.89 5.12 -15.51
N PHE A 155 -0.72 5.09 -14.85
CA PHE A 155 -0.32 4.00 -13.97
C PHE A 155 -1.32 3.79 -12.80
N MET A 156 -1.71 4.87 -12.11
CA MET A 156 -2.68 4.80 -11.00
C MET A 156 -4.04 4.30 -11.47
N LEU A 157 -4.52 4.75 -12.64
CA LEU A 157 -5.79 4.25 -13.21
C LEU A 157 -5.69 2.78 -13.60
N ALA A 158 -4.61 2.39 -14.30
CA ALA A 158 -4.38 1.03 -14.75
C ALA A 158 -4.34 0.01 -13.61
N THR A 159 -3.99 0.44 -12.40
CA THR A 159 -3.93 -0.41 -11.20
C THR A 159 -5.15 -0.25 -10.30
N ALA A 160 -5.71 0.96 -10.15
CA ALA A 160 -6.88 1.23 -9.32
C ALA A 160 -8.16 0.62 -9.88
N VAL A 161 -8.39 0.70 -11.21
CA VAL A 161 -9.59 0.13 -11.85
C VAL A 161 -9.72 -1.38 -11.62
N PRO A 162 -8.71 -2.22 -11.93
CA PRO A 162 -8.82 -3.65 -11.65
C PRO A 162 -8.89 -3.97 -10.16
N ALA A 163 -8.19 -3.21 -9.30
CA ALA A 163 -8.28 -3.39 -7.85
C ALA A 163 -9.70 -3.12 -7.34
N ALA A 164 -10.33 -2.04 -7.79
CA ALA A 164 -11.71 -1.70 -7.47
C ALA A 164 -12.68 -2.78 -7.97
N ALA A 165 -12.54 -3.22 -9.23
CA ALA A 165 -13.38 -4.28 -9.79
C ALA A 165 -13.30 -5.58 -8.98
N LEU A 166 -12.09 -6.03 -8.62
CA LEU A 166 -11.89 -7.24 -7.81
C LEU A 166 -12.44 -7.06 -6.38
N LEU A 167 -12.26 -5.90 -5.77
CA LEU A 167 -12.77 -5.60 -4.44
C LEU A 167 -14.31 -5.59 -4.42
N LEU A 168 -14.95 -4.93 -5.38
CA LEU A 168 -16.40 -4.89 -5.51
C LEU A 168 -16.98 -6.29 -5.77
N ALA A 169 -16.38 -7.05 -6.68
CA ALA A 169 -16.78 -8.44 -6.95
C ALA A 169 -16.69 -9.32 -5.69
N ARG A 170 -15.70 -9.08 -4.83
CA ARG A 170 -15.55 -9.77 -3.55
C ARG A 170 -16.64 -9.38 -2.54
N LEU A 171 -16.97 -8.10 -2.44
CA LEU A 171 -18.00 -7.59 -1.53
C LEU A 171 -19.41 -8.05 -1.95
N ALA A 172 -19.64 -8.21 -3.26
CA ALA A 172 -20.92 -8.68 -3.81
C ALA A 172 -21.19 -10.17 -3.55
N LYS A 173 -20.14 -11.00 -3.35
CA LYS A 173 -20.30 -12.43 -2.99
C LYS A 173 -20.81 -12.56 -1.55
N ARG A 174 -22.14 -12.45 -1.37
CA ARG A 174 -22.84 -12.72 -0.10
C ARG A 174 -22.57 -14.16 0.39
N PRO A 175 -22.44 -14.41 1.70
CA PRO A 175 -22.42 -15.77 2.22
C PRO A 175 -23.74 -16.46 1.85
N ARG A 176 -23.66 -17.64 1.21
CA ARG A 176 -24.83 -18.50 0.97
C ARG A 176 -25.44 -18.83 2.35
N PRO A 177 -26.75 -18.61 2.59
CA PRO A 177 -27.37 -18.99 3.86
C PRO A 177 -27.11 -20.48 4.12
N LYS A 178 -26.56 -20.81 5.29
CA LYS A 178 -26.54 -22.19 5.76
C LYS A 178 -27.93 -22.51 6.30
N GLY A 179 -28.76 -23.18 5.51
CA GLY A 179 -30.05 -23.69 5.97
C GLY A 179 -31.13 -23.66 4.89
N ALA A 180 -31.18 -24.74 4.11
CA ALA A 180 -32.40 -25.21 3.45
C ALA A 180 -32.20 -26.71 3.14
N THR A 181 -32.13 -27.49 4.21
CA THR A 181 -32.37 -28.94 4.18
C THR A 181 -33.24 -29.23 5.40
N ALA A 182 -34.55 -29.27 5.15
CA ALA A 182 -35.51 -30.04 5.92
C ALA A 182 -36.04 -31.11 4.96
#